data_AF-A0AAN0KKD4-F1
#
_entry.id   AF-A0AAN0KKD4-F1
#
_cell.length_a   1.000
_cell.length_b   1.000
_cell.length_c   1.000
_cell.angle_alpha   90.00
_cell.angle_beta   90.00
_cell.angle_gamma   90.00
#
_symmetry.space_group_name_H-M   'P 1'
#
loop_
_entity.id
_entity.type
_entity.pdbx_description
1 polymer ?
#
loop_
_entity_poly.entity_id
_entity_poly.type
_entity_poly.pdbx_seq_one_letter_code
_entity_poly.pdbx_strand_id
1 'polypeptide(L)'
;MPASVIRILARNGIDSVEAVRKAYPQQLLTLKGIGLLRLRKIEKAFFPGHAYMPSHTLAVLPFVSGSCLNGSLPVAIVRALARGGITTPEQLRAAYPVDLLKIRSLGEGSLREIERVFFPGQHYEPPGNTKIR
;
A
#
# COMPACT_ATOMS: atom_id res chain seq x y z
N MET A 1 6.01 -18.43 -30.60
CA MET A 1 5.12 -17.41 -30.00
C MET A 1 3.68 -17.63 -30.48
N PRO A 2 2.62 -17.40 -29.67
CA PRO A 2 1.24 -17.63 -30.11
C PRO A 2 0.77 -16.65 -31.19
N ALA A 3 -0.05 -17.13 -32.14
CA ALA A 3 -0.62 -16.31 -33.21
C ALA A 3 -1.45 -15.11 -32.70
N SER A 4 -2.07 -15.23 -31.52
CA SER A 4 -2.80 -14.14 -30.88
C SER A 4 -1.90 -12.98 -30.46
N VAL A 5 -0.66 -13.26 -30.05
CA VAL A 5 0.31 -12.22 -29.69
C VAL A 5 0.82 -11.52 -30.96
N ILE A 6 1.11 -12.28 -32.01
CA ILE A 6 1.52 -11.75 -33.33
C ILE A 6 0.46 -10.78 -33.87
N ARG A 7 -0.83 -11.15 -33.83
CA ARG A 7 -1.91 -10.28 -34.28
C ARG A 7 -2.02 -8.99 -33.48
N ILE A 8 -1.77 -9.03 -32.17
CA ILE A 8 -1.79 -7.83 -31.32
C ILE A 8 -0.61 -6.92 -31.67
N LEU A 9 0.59 -7.47 -31.86
CA LEU A 9 1.77 -6.70 -32.26
C LEU A 9 1.56 -6.04 -33.63
N ALA A 10 1.14 -6.82 -34.64
CA ALA A 10 0.88 -6.32 -35.98
C ALA A 10 -0.22 -5.23 -36.01
N ARG A 11 -1.31 -5.40 -35.24
CA ARG A 11 -2.37 -4.38 -35.12
C ARG A 11 -1.86 -3.05 -34.56
N ASN A 12 -0.79 -3.08 -33.76
CA ASN A 12 -0.18 -1.88 -33.19
C ASN A 12 1.07 -1.42 -33.96
N GLY A 13 1.24 -1.88 -35.21
CA GLY A 13 2.37 -1.48 -36.06
C GLY A 13 3.72 -2.04 -35.63
N ILE A 14 3.73 -3.12 -34.84
CA ILE A 14 4.94 -3.84 -34.45
C ILE A 14 5.02 -5.11 -35.31
N ASP A 15 5.65 -4.98 -36.47
CA ASP A 15 5.75 -6.02 -37.49
C ASP A 15 7.17 -6.58 -37.66
N SER A 16 8.19 -5.93 -37.09
CA SER A 16 9.58 -6.37 -37.14
C SER A 16 10.17 -6.72 -35.77
N VAL A 17 11.27 -7.47 -35.77
CA VAL A 17 12.02 -7.82 -34.55
C VAL A 17 12.57 -6.56 -33.88
N GLU A 18 13.04 -5.61 -34.69
CA GLU A 18 13.57 -4.33 -34.26
C GLU A 18 12.48 -3.49 -33.59
N ALA A 19 11.25 -3.50 -34.14
CA ALA A 19 10.11 -2.82 -33.54
C ALA A 19 9.74 -3.42 -32.17
N VAL A 20 9.79 -4.76 -32.04
CA VAL A 20 9.58 -5.44 -30.75
C VAL A 20 10.66 -5.04 -29.73
N ARG A 21 11.93 -4.98 -30.17
CA ARG A 21 13.06 -4.55 -29.32
C ARG A 21 12.94 -3.12 -28.84
N LYS A 22 12.50 -2.22 -29.71
CA LYS A 22 12.29 -0.80 -29.38
C LYS A 22 11.10 -0.58 -28.42
N ALA A 23 10.04 -1.37 -28.56
CA ALA A 23 8.85 -1.25 -27.72
C ALA A 23 9.00 -1.93 -26.34
N TYR A 24 9.99 -2.79 -26.17
CA TYR A 24 10.19 -3.50 -24.91
C TYR A 24 10.79 -2.60 -23.81
N PRO A 25 10.41 -2.78 -22.53
CA PRO A 25 9.27 -3.54 -22.02
C PRO A 25 7.97 -2.73 -21.88
N GLN A 26 8.06 -1.41 -21.67
CA GLN A 26 6.91 -0.60 -21.23
C GLN A 26 5.86 -0.43 -22.33
N GLN A 27 6.26 -0.12 -23.57
CA GLN A 27 5.32 0.10 -24.67
C GLN A 27 4.61 -1.19 -25.08
N LEU A 28 5.23 -2.36 -24.88
CA LEU A 28 4.52 -3.64 -25.06
C LEU A 28 3.44 -3.84 -23.99
N LEU A 29 3.69 -3.44 -22.74
CA LEU A 29 2.73 -3.56 -21.64
C LEU A 29 1.58 -2.56 -21.72
N THR A 30 1.72 -1.46 -22.48
CA THR A 30 0.60 -0.54 -22.73
C THR A 30 -0.38 -1.07 -23.78
N LEU A 31 0.00 -2.09 -24.55
CA LEU A 31 -0.88 -2.66 -25.58
C LEU A 31 -2.03 -3.44 -24.94
N LYS A 32 -3.27 -3.09 -25.32
CA LYS A 32 -4.46 -3.79 -24.85
C LYS A 32 -4.36 -5.29 -25.16
N GLY A 33 -4.36 -6.09 -24.10
CA GLY A 33 -4.25 -7.54 -24.20
C GLY A 33 -2.81 -8.08 -24.16
N ILE A 34 -1.80 -7.26 -23.89
CA ILE A 34 -0.46 -7.73 -23.51
C ILE A 34 -0.25 -7.48 -22.01
N GLY A 35 -0.61 -8.47 -21.19
CA GLY A 35 -0.19 -8.52 -19.79
C GLY A 35 1.14 -9.27 -19.61
N LEU A 36 1.63 -9.35 -18.37
CA LEU A 36 2.90 -9.99 -18.02
C LEU A 36 3.06 -11.41 -18.61
N LEU A 37 2.00 -12.22 -18.60
CA LEU A 37 2.04 -13.58 -19.16
C LEU A 37 2.31 -13.62 -20.67
N ARG A 38 1.81 -12.63 -21.42
CA ARG A 38 2.03 -12.53 -22.86
C ARG A 38 3.36 -11.86 -23.15
N LEU A 39 3.79 -10.89 -22.33
CA LEU A 39 5.15 -10.34 -22.36
C LEU A 39 6.20 -11.45 -22.19
N ARG A 40 6.01 -12.38 -21.25
CA ARG A 40 6.87 -13.55 -21.05
C ARG A 40 7.00 -14.44 -22.28
N LYS A 41 5.94 -14.54 -23.09
CA LYS A 41 5.97 -15.29 -24.36
C LYS A 41 6.73 -14.55 -25.46
N ILE A 42 6.72 -13.22 -25.44
CA ILE A 42 7.53 -12.36 -26.32
C ILE A 42 9.00 -12.46 -25.89
N GLU A 43 9.29 -12.37 -24.59
CA GLU A 43 10.61 -12.55 -24.01
C GLU A 43 11.24 -13.89 -24.40
N LYS A 44 10.50 -14.99 -24.23
CA LYS A 44 10.98 -16.31 -24.66
C LYS A 44 11.30 -16.39 -26.17
N ALA A 45 10.66 -15.57 -27.00
CA ALA A 45 10.86 -15.58 -28.44
C ALA A 45 11.98 -14.64 -28.91
N PHE A 46 12.12 -13.46 -28.32
CA PHE A 46 13.00 -12.39 -28.83
C PHE A 46 14.11 -11.97 -27.85
N PHE A 47 13.98 -12.33 -26.57
CA PHE A 47 14.90 -11.93 -25.50
C PHE A 47 15.24 -13.16 -24.61
N PRO A 48 15.88 -14.21 -25.15
CA PRO A 48 16.21 -15.39 -24.36
C PRO A 48 17.08 -15.01 -23.15
N GLY A 49 16.76 -15.57 -21.99
CA GLY A 49 17.45 -15.27 -20.73
C GLY A 49 17.11 -13.91 -20.10
N HIS A 50 16.29 -13.08 -20.75
CA HIS A 50 15.84 -11.80 -20.20
C HIS A 50 14.38 -11.89 -19.79
N ALA A 51 14.09 -11.39 -18.59
CA ALA A 51 12.76 -11.38 -18.02
C ALA A 51 12.52 -10.00 -17.41
N TYR A 52 11.57 -9.23 -17.95
CA TYR A 52 11.13 -7.99 -17.35
C TYR A 52 10.64 -8.28 -15.94
N MET A 53 11.28 -7.67 -14.95
CA MET A 53 10.78 -7.64 -13.59
C MET A 53 10.11 -6.27 -13.43
N PRO A 54 8.77 -6.20 -13.30
CA PRO A 54 8.16 -4.95 -12.91
C PRO A 54 8.81 -4.53 -11.59
N SER A 55 9.41 -3.35 -11.56
CA SER A 55 9.70 -2.73 -10.27
C SER A 55 8.35 -2.43 -9.65
N HIS A 56 7.89 -3.31 -8.78
CA HIS A 56 7.00 -2.88 -7.74
C HIS A 56 7.81 -1.82 -6.99
N THR A 57 7.56 -0.54 -7.24
CA THR A 57 7.78 0.47 -6.22
C THR A 57 6.98 -0.04 -5.03
N LEU A 58 7.68 -0.73 -4.15
CA LEU A 58 7.17 -1.15 -2.86
C LEU A 58 6.56 0.10 -2.26
N ALA A 59 5.27 0.03 -1.95
CA ALA A 59 4.60 1.11 -1.25
C ALA A 59 5.49 1.50 -0.06
N VAL A 60 5.73 2.81 0.06
CA VAL A 60 6.50 3.45 1.12
C VAL A 60 6.37 2.68 2.44
N LEU A 61 7.53 2.42 3.03
CA LEU A 61 7.82 1.71 4.29
C LEU A 61 6.69 1.75 5.34
N PRO A 62 6.61 0.75 6.25
CA PRO A 62 5.58 0.63 7.29
C PRO A 62 5.68 1.69 8.41
N PHE A 63 6.17 2.88 8.09
CA PHE A 63 6.42 3.98 9.01
C PHE A 63 5.76 5.25 8.48
N VAL A 64 5.16 6.01 9.38
CA VAL A 64 4.65 7.35 9.07
C VAL A 64 5.78 8.34 9.20
N SER A 65 6.18 8.98 8.09
CA SER A 65 7.29 9.96 8.10
C SER A 65 7.08 11.01 9.20
N GLY A 66 8.12 11.25 10.02
CA GLY A 66 8.10 12.25 11.09
C GLY A 66 7.35 11.84 12.36
N SER A 67 6.82 10.62 12.46
CA SER A 67 6.17 10.14 13.68
C SER A 67 7.13 9.40 14.62
N CYS A 68 7.19 9.84 15.87
CA CYS A 68 7.92 9.18 16.94
C CYS A 68 7.18 7.95 17.50
N LEU A 69 5.93 7.71 17.06
CA LEU A 69 5.09 6.59 17.48
C LEU A 69 5.32 5.33 16.63
N ASN A 70 6.11 5.45 15.56
CA ASN A 70 6.53 4.34 14.72
C ASN A 70 7.28 3.28 15.53
N GLY A 71 6.97 2.01 15.32
CA GLY A 71 7.61 0.88 15.99
C GLY A 71 7.07 0.56 17.39
N SER A 72 6.48 1.54 18.09
CA SER A 72 5.80 1.31 19.38
C SER A 72 4.34 0.89 19.22
N LEU A 73 3.68 1.34 18.15
CA LEU A 73 2.30 0.99 17.82
C LEU A 73 2.20 0.39 16.41
N PRO A 74 1.15 -0.41 16.13
CA PRO A 74 0.88 -0.85 14.77
C PRO A 74 0.72 0.32 13.80
N VAL A 75 1.25 0.16 12.59
CA VAL A 75 1.28 1.23 11.56
C VAL A 75 -0.11 1.81 11.26
N ALA A 76 -1.17 1.00 11.38
CA ALA A 76 -2.54 1.45 11.17
C ALA A 76 -2.96 2.50 12.21
N ILE A 77 -2.59 2.29 13.48
CA ILE A 77 -2.84 3.21 14.58
C ILE A 77 -1.98 4.48 14.41
N VAL A 78 -0.69 4.32 14.11
CA VAL A 78 0.21 5.48 13.89
C VAL A 78 -0.28 6.34 12.72
N ARG A 79 -0.78 5.72 11.63
CA ARG A 79 -1.40 6.44 10.51
C ARG A 79 -2.69 7.15 10.90
N ALA A 80 -3.51 6.55 11.76
CA ALA A 80 -4.73 7.18 12.24
C ALA A 80 -4.41 8.40 13.13
N LEU A 81 -3.47 8.25 14.06
CA LEU A 81 -2.99 9.34 14.92
C LEU A 81 -2.38 10.49 14.11
N ALA A 82 -1.53 10.19 13.13
CA ALA A 82 -0.94 11.21 12.27
C ALA A 82 -1.97 11.97 11.42
N ARG A 83 -3.06 11.31 10.98
CA ARG A 83 -4.20 11.99 10.34
C ARG A 83 -4.91 12.96 11.28
N GLY A 84 -4.91 12.67 12.58
CA GLY A 84 -5.39 13.57 13.63
C GLY A 84 -4.35 14.60 14.09
N GLY A 85 -3.18 14.69 13.45
CA GLY A 85 -2.11 15.61 13.83
C GLY A 85 -1.27 15.17 15.03
N ILE A 86 -1.40 13.91 15.48
CA ILE A 86 -0.67 13.36 16.61
C ILE A 86 0.50 12.53 16.08
N THR A 87 1.72 13.03 16.26
CA THR A 87 2.97 12.37 15.84
C THR A 87 3.96 12.14 16.98
N THR A 88 3.69 12.69 18.18
CA THR A 88 4.55 12.50 19.36
C THR A 88 3.79 11.92 20.57
N PRO A 89 4.49 11.25 21.50
CA PRO A 89 3.88 10.77 22.75
C PRO A 89 3.26 11.88 23.61
N GLU A 90 3.80 13.10 23.57
CA GLU A 90 3.29 14.25 24.34
C GLU A 90 1.93 14.68 23.80
N GLN A 91 1.79 14.78 22.48
CA GLN A 91 0.51 15.08 21.82
C GLN A 91 -0.51 13.97 22.09
N LEU A 92 -0.06 12.71 22.11
CA LEU A 92 -0.89 11.56 22.42
C LEU A 92 -1.45 11.63 23.85
N ARG A 93 -0.61 11.99 24.84
CA ARG A 93 -1.01 12.21 26.24
C ARG A 93 -1.98 13.37 26.39
N ALA A 94 -1.80 14.44 25.64
CA ALA A 94 -2.69 15.60 25.68
C ALA A 94 -4.09 15.30 25.09
N ALA A 95 -4.18 14.44 24.08
CA ALA A 95 -5.44 14.08 23.42
C ALA A 95 -6.21 12.94 24.12
N TYR A 96 -5.58 12.24 25.05
CA TYR A 96 -6.21 11.14 25.76
C TYR A 96 -7.28 11.63 26.75
N PRO A 97 -8.42 10.93 26.92
CA PRO A 97 -8.92 9.79 26.13
C PRO A 97 -9.92 10.18 25.03
N VAL A 98 -10.67 11.27 25.22
CA VAL A 98 -11.87 11.58 24.42
C VAL A 98 -11.50 12.05 23.01
N ASP A 99 -10.43 12.84 22.86
CA ASP A 99 -10.05 13.36 21.55
C ASP A 99 -9.42 12.30 20.65
N LEU A 100 -8.81 11.26 21.24
CA LEU A 100 -8.36 10.08 20.49
C LEU A 100 -9.53 9.34 19.84
N LEU A 101 -10.65 9.18 20.55
CA LEU A 101 -11.85 8.51 20.02
C LEU A 101 -12.59 9.33 18.96
N LYS A 102 -12.33 10.64 18.87
CA LYS A 102 -12.85 11.49 17.77
C LYS A 102 -12.11 11.28 16.46
N ILE A 103 -10.90 10.70 16.48
CA ILE A 103 -10.11 10.48 15.28
C ILE A 103 -10.71 9.33 14.47
N ARG A 104 -10.99 9.60 13.20
CA ARG A 104 -11.51 8.60 12.26
C ARG A 104 -10.59 7.38 12.22
N SER A 105 -11.17 6.20 12.45
CA SER A 105 -10.50 4.89 12.50
C SER A 105 -9.72 4.58 13.78
N LEU A 106 -9.84 5.39 14.84
CA LEU A 106 -9.46 4.97 16.19
C LEU A 106 -10.73 4.55 16.94
N GLY A 107 -10.91 3.25 17.11
CA GLY A 107 -11.97 2.67 17.94
C GLY A 107 -11.43 2.19 19.28
N GLU A 108 -12.30 1.56 20.07
CA GLU A 108 -11.95 1.04 21.40
C GLU A 108 -10.75 0.08 21.36
N GLY A 109 -10.71 -0.85 20.41
CA GLY A 109 -9.58 -1.79 20.28
C GLY A 109 -8.23 -1.09 20.04
N SER A 110 -8.22 -0.02 19.23
CA SER A 110 -7.02 0.79 19.03
C SER A 110 -6.64 1.59 20.27
N LEU A 111 -7.64 2.08 21.04
CA LEU A 111 -7.41 2.75 22.31
C LEU A 111 -6.78 1.79 23.33
N ARG A 112 -7.24 0.54 23.42
CA ARG A 112 -6.64 -0.49 24.30
C ARG A 112 -5.17 -0.74 23.99
N GLU A 113 -4.82 -0.80 22.70
CA GLU A 113 -3.42 -0.96 22.30
C GLU A 113 -2.56 0.26 22.66
N ILE A 114 -3.11 1.47 22.50
CA ILE A 114 -2.46 2.71 22.92
C ILE A 114 -2.27 2.74 24.44
N GLU A 115 -3.29 2.41 25.22
CA GLU A 115 -3.26 2.34 26.68
C GLU A 115 -2.16 1.37 27.15
N ARG A 116 -2.10 0.16 26.57
CA ARG A 116 -1.09 -0.84 26.93
C ARG A 116 0.35 -0.34 26.76
N VAL A 117 0.60 0.49 25.75
CA VAL A 117 1.96 0.94 25.40
C VAL A 117 2.32 2.26 26.10
N PHE A 118 1.41 3.23 26.13
CA PHE A 118 1.69 4.60 26.56
C PHE A 118 1.04 5.00 27.88
N PHE A 119 0.06 4.24 28.37
CA PHE A 119 -0.68 4.53 29.61
C PHE A 119 -0.83 3.27 30.47
N PRO A 120 0.27 2.64 30.90
CA PRO A 120 0.21 1.40 31.67
C PRO A 120 -0.61 1.60 32.96
N GLY A 121 -1.63 0.77 33.15
CA GLY A 121 -2.53 0.83 34.30
C GLY A 121 -3.66 1.85 34.19
N GLN A 122 -3.75 2.62 33.10
CA GLN A 122 -4.92 3.45 32.80
C GLN A 122 -5.84 2.71 31.84
N HIS A 123 -7.13 2.76 32.13
CA HIS A 123 -8.17 2.16 31.32
C HIS A 123 -9.33 3.14 31.24
N TYR A 124 -9.57 3.69 30.06
CA TYR A 124 -10.76 4.51 29.85
C TYR A 124 -11.98 3.59 29.74
N GLU A 125 -12.95 3.81 30.62
CA GLU A 125 -14.29 3.25 30.48
C GLU A 125 -15.17 4.29 29.79
N PRO A 126 -15.68 4.00 28.57
CA PRO A 126 -16.64 4.91 27.96
C PRO A 126 -17.87 5.03 28.87
N PRO A 127 -18.40 6.25 29.10
CA PRO A 127 -19.63 6.42 29.86
C PRO A 127 -20.71 5.57 29.18
N GLY A 128 -21.16 4.53 29.90
CA GLY A 128 -21.92 3.44 29.33
C GLY A 128 -23.12 3.95 28.56
N ASN A 129 -23.32 3.43 27.35
CA ASN A 129 -24.55 3.59 26.60
C ASN A 129 -25.63 2.86 27.43
N THR A 130 -26.25 3.58 28.37
CA THR A 130 -27.33 3.06 29.21
C THR A 130 -28.44 2.67 28.24
N LYS A 131 -28.54 1.38 27.95
CA LYS A 131 -29.76 0.83 27.36
C LYS A 131 -30.87 1.12 28.37
N ILE A 132 -31.61 2.19 28.12
CA ILE A 132 -32.88 2.43 28.80
C ILE A 132 -33.75 1.22 28.46
N ARG A 133 -34.11 0.53 29.54
CA ARG A 133 -34.86 -0.71 29.59
C ARG A 133 -36.29 -0.53 29.11
#